data_AF-A0A1G8IN75-F1
#
_entry.id   AF-A0A1G8IN75-F1
#
_cell.length_a   1.000
_cell.length_b   1.000
_cell.length_c   1.000
_cell.angle_alpha   90.00
_cell.angle_beta   90.00
_cell.angle_gamma   90.00
#
_symmetry.space_group_name_H-M   'P 1'
#
loop_
_entity.id
_entity.type
_entity.pdbx_description
1 polymer ?
#
loop_
_entity_poly.entity_id
_entity_poly.type
_entity_poly.pdbx_seq_one_letter_code
_entity_poly.pdbx_strand_id
1 'polypeptide(L)'
;MRRRLESLLKPSSVLIVLTGDEVRIRLEVPGEPSLYLSGDTVLTSTVSEFVARHRPQICVVPAGGARFDMGSDIIMGIDEVIELTRLSIGTVVANHLETLSHCPVTRAALALAARNAGVESRLHIPLDGEVLHLPLTRLHDLEGLADKRHGLVDRAAYPLTFAQEEFPMSLAPPGKR
;
A
#
# COMPACT_ATOMS: atom_id res chain seq x y z
N MET A 1 -14.03 17.10 15.88
CA MET A 1 -13.37 15.81 15.60
C MET A 1 -11.85 15.85 15.77
N ARG A 2 -11.13 16.86 15.24
CA ARG A 2 -9.65 17.04 15.39
C ARG A 2 -9.08 16.84 16.82
N ARG A 3 -9.64 17.52 17.83
CA ARG A 3 -9.12 17.48 19.22
C ARG A 3 -9.20 16.13 19.94
N ARG A 4 -9.97 15.16 19.44
CA ARG A 4 -10.14 13.83 20.08
C ARG A 4 -9.14 12.79 19.54
N LEU A 5 -8.57 13.03 18.35
CA LEU A 5 -7.55 12.17 17.75
C LEU A 5 -6.16 12.43 18.37
N GLU A 6 -5.85 13.70 18.67
CA GLU A 6 -4.57 14.09 19.27
C GLU A 6 -4.32 13.46 20.65
N SER A 7 -5.37 13.24 21.46
CA SER A 7 -5.24 12.63 22.80
C SER A 7 -5.05 11.10 22.79
N LEU A 8 -5.20 10.45 21.63
CA LEU A 8 -5.12 8.99 21.48
C LEU A 8 -3.82 8.50 20.81
N LEU A 9 -3.04 9.42 20.25
CA LEU A 9 -1.82 9.09 19.51
C LEU A 9 -0.62 9.19 20.45
N LYS A 10 0.13 8.10 20.57
CA LYS A 10 1.45 8.13 21.24
C LYS A 10 2.42 8.94 20.37
N PRO A 11 3.51 9.48 20.93
CA PRO A 11 4.53 10.22 20.15
C PRO A 11 5.15 9.43 18.98
N SER A 12 4.92 8.11 18.90
CA SER A 12 5.34 7.21 17.82
C SER A 12 4.16 6.71 16.96
N SER A 13 3.09 7.48 16.86
CA SER A 13 1.87 7.08 16.14
C SER A 13 1.67 8.00 14.95
N VAL A 14 1.92 7.48 13.74
CA VAL A 14 1.58 8.16 12.49
C VAL A 14 0.10 7.97 12.22
N LEU A 15 -0.70 9.03 12.42
CA LEU A 15 -2.09 9.05 11.97
C LEU A 15 -2.14 9.41 10.49
N ILE A 16 -2.53 8.46 9.67
CA ILE A 16 -2.72 8.65 8.23
C ILE A 16 -4.20 8.88 7.98
N VAL A 17 -4.58 10.10 7.58
CA VAL A 17 -5.93 10.43 7.11
C VAL A 17 -5.86 10.55 5.60
N LEU A 18 -6.50 9.62 4.89
CA LEU A 18 -6.54 9.63 3.42
C LEU A 18 -7.82 10.34 2.97
N THR A 19 -7.65 11.43 2.24
CA THR A 19 -8.73 12.13 1.52
C THR A 19 -8.31 12.23 0.06
N GLY A 20 -9.19 11.82 -0.85
CA GLY A 20 -8.85 11.57 -2.26
C GLY A 20 -8.30 12.78 -3.01
N ASP A 21 -7.21 12.50 -3.73
CA ASP A 21 -6.80 12.99 -5.05
C ASP A 21 -5.70 12.02 -5.55
N GLU A 22 -5.41 11.96 -6.85
CA GLU A 22 -4.49 11.01 -7.55
C GLU A 22 -3.01 11.04 -7.11
N VAL A 23 -2.72 11.65 -5.96
CA VAL A 23 -1.37 11.91 -5.46
C VAL A 23 -0.81 10.66 -4.77
N ARG A 24 0.38 10.24 -5.21
CA ARG A 24 1.16 9.18 -4.55
C ARG A 24 2.15 9.81 -3.57
N ILE A 25 2.27 9.24 -2.37
CA ILE A 25 3.13 9.80 -1.30
C ILE A 25 3.99 8.68 -0.72
N ARG A 26 5.29 8.93 -0.58
CA ARG A 26 6.18 8.14 0.28
C ARG A 26 6.60 8.98 1.48
N LEU A 27 6.42 8.42 2.67
CA LEU A 27 6.77 9.05 3.93
C LEU A 27 7.86 8.24 4.62
N GLU A 28 8.95 8.91 4.97
CA GLU A 28 10.04 8.33 5.76
C GLU A 28 10.33 9.22 6.96
N VAL A 29 10.06 8.67 8.14
CA VAL A 29 10.33 9.33 9.42
C VAL A 29 11.35 8.46 10.18
N PRO A 30 12.47 9.02 10.66
CA PRO A 30 13.45 8.25 11.40
C PRO A 30 12.84 7.54 12.61
N GLY A 31 13.05 6.23 12.73
CA GLY A 31 12.51 5.41 13.81
C GLY A 31 11.08 4.93 13.61
N GLU A 32 10.43 5.31 12.51
CA GLU A 32 9.09 4.89 12.10
C GLU A 32 9.15 3.98 10.85
N PRO A 33 8.12 3.15 10.59
CA PRO A 33 8.09 2.35 9.37
C PRO A 33 7.90 3.24 8.13
N SER A 34 8.63 2.93 7.05
CA SER A 34 8.43 3.60 5.76
C SER A 34 7.05 3.28 5.18
N LEU A 35 6.36 4.32 4.73
CA LEU A 35 4.98 4.25 4.25
C LEU A 35 4.91 4.67 2.79
N TYR A 36 4.19 3.89 1.99
CA TYR A 36 3.79 4.23 0.64
C TYR A 36 2.26 4.31 0.52
N LEU A 37 1.76 5.44 0.05
CA LEU A 37 0.37 5.67 -0.30
C LEU A 37 0.30 5.73 -1.82
N SER A 38 -0.36 4.76 -2.45
CA SER A 38 -0.35 4.65 -3.92
C SER A 38 -1.26 5.66 -4.61
N GLY A 39 -2.15 6.32 -3.88
CA GLY A 39 -3.30 7.02 -4.46
C GLY A 39 -4.23 6.07 -5.22
N ASP A 40 -5.20 6.63 -5.92
CA ASP A 40 -6.08 5.88 -6.84
C ASP A 40 -5.29 5.48 -8.09
N THR A 41 -5.09 4.18 -8.28
CA THR A 41 -4.30 3.63 -9.38
C THR A 41 -4.59 2.15 -9.58
N VAL A 42 -4.42 1.67 -10.81
CA VAL A 42 -4.20 0.26 -11.14
C VAL A 42 -2.74 -0.13 -10.87
N LEU A 43 -2.43 -1.44 -10.91
CA LEU A 43 -1.06 -1.94 -10.76
C LEU A 43 -0.27 -1.73 -12.06
N THR A 44 0.29 -0.54 -12.22
CA THR A 44 1.18 -0.21 -13.35
C THR A 44 2.61 -0.72 -13.11
N SER A 45 3.40 -0.84 -14.19
CA SER A 45 4.84 -1.13 -14.07
C SER A 45 5.57 -0.13 -13.19
N THR A 46 5.19 1.16 -13.25
CA THR A 46 5.73 2.22 -12.40
C THR A 46 5.49 1.94 -10.91
N VAL A 47 4.28 1.51 -10.54
CA VAL A 47 3.95 1.17 -9.15
C VAL A 47 4.75 -0.08 -8.71
N SER A 48 4.79 -1.11 -9.55
CA SER A 48 5.54 -2.34 -9.25
C SER A 48 7.04 -2.08 -9.10
N GLU A 49 7.64 -1.30 -10.00
CA GLU A 49 9.05 -0.90 -9.93
C GLU A 49 9.35 -0.06 -8.69
N PHE A 50 8.45 0.85 -8.33
CA PHE A 50 8.58 1.66 -7.13
C PHE A 50 8.60 0.79 -5.86
N VAL A 51 7.62 -0.10 -5.71
CA VAL A 51 7.53 -0.98 -4.52
C VAL A 51 8.74 -1.92 -4.47
N ALA A 52 9.18 -2.46 -5.61
CA ALA A 52 10.35 -3.34 -5.68
C ALA A 52 11.66 -2.62 -5.32
N ARG A 53 11.82 -1.37 -5.77
CA ARG A 53 13.02 -0.54 -5.56
C ARG A 53 13.08 0.01 -4.14
N HIS A 54 11.99 0.60 -3.67
CA HIS A 54 11.97 1.36 -2.42
C HIS A 54 11.56 0.52 -1.21
N ARG A 55 11.01 -0.68 -1.43
CA ARG A 55 10.70 -1.67 -0.40
C ARG A 55 10.01 -1.05 0.83
N PRO A 56 8.89 -0.32 0.66
CA PRO A 56 8.17 0.26 1.78
C PRO A 56 7.75 -0.82 2.77
N GLN A 57 7.84 -0.50 4.07
CA GLN A 57 7.42 -1.42 5.13
C GLN A 57 5.89 -1.51 5.19
N ILE A 58 5.19 -0.45 4.77
CA ILE A 58 3.73 -0.39 4.68
C ILE A 58 3.33 0.20 3.33
N CYS A 59 2.50 -0.52 2.56
CA CYS A 59 1.79 0.00 1.39
C CYS A 59 0.31 0.17 1.71
N VAL A 60 -0.29 1.31 1.40
CA VAL A 60 -1.74 1.48 1.40
C VAL A 60 -2.20 1.63 -0.04
N VAL A 61 -3.11 0.75 -0.46
CA VAL A 61 -3.53 0.61 -1.87
C VAL A 61 -5.05 0.63 -2.02
N PRO A 62 -5.59 1.20 -3.10
CA PRO A 62 -7.02 1.18 -3.38
C PRO A 62 -7.38 -0.22 -3.91
N ALA A 63 -8.28 -0.90 -3.21
CA ALA A 63 -8.64 -2.30 -3.51
C ALA A 63 -10.07 -2.45 -4.02
N GLY A 64 -10.74 -1.34 -4.38
CA GLY A 64 -12.16 -1.33 -4.73
C GLY A 64 -12.50 -1.92 -6.10
N GLY A 65 -11.52 -2.10 -6.99
CA GLY A 65 -11.70 -2.61 -8.35
C GLY A 65 -12.66 -1.79 -9.23
N ALA A 66 -12.72 -0.48 -9.03
CA ALA A 66 -13.56 0.42 -9.82
C ALA A 66 -13.22 0.36 -11.31
N ARG A 67 -14.24 0.45 -12.15
CA ARG A 67 -14.14 0.37 -13.62
C ARG A 67 -14.97 1.45 -14.29
N PHE A 68 -14.51 1.94 -15.43
CA PHE A 68 -15.37 2.69 -16.35
C PHE A 68 -16.30 1.74 -17.11
N ASP A 69 -17.46 2.25 -17.54
CA ASP A 69 -18.44 1.50 -18.35
C ASP A 69 -17.85 0.98 -19.67
N MET A 70 -16.76 1.59 -20.16
CA MET A 70 -16.01 1.16 -21.36
C MET A 70 -14.88 0.15 -21.07
N GLY A 71 -14.81 -0.41 -19.86
CA GLY A 71 -13.99 -1.59 -19.55
C GLY A 71 -12.57 -1.32 -19.03
N SER A 72 -12.18 -0.06 -18.85
CA SER A 72 -10.87 0.27 -18.25
C SER A 72 -10.96 0.26 -16.72
N ASP A 73 -10.07 -0.47 -16.07
CA ASP A 73 -9.88 -0.44 -14.60
C ASP A 73 -9.35 0.93 -14.17
N ILE A 74 -9.88 1.45 -13.06
CA ILE A 74 -9.54 2.77 -12.49
C ILE A 74 -8.64 2.59 -11.26
N ILE A 75 -8.99 1.62 -10.41
CA ILE A 75 -8.23 1.27 -9.20
C ILE A 75 -8.07 -0.24 -9.10
N MET A 76 -7.09 -0.69 -8.32
CA MET A 76 -6.71 -2.10 -8.28
C MET A 76 -7.89 -3.03 -7.95
N GLY A 77 -8.03 -4.08 -8.76
CA GLY A 77 -8.87 -5.24 -8.48
C GLY A 77 -8.20 -6.22 -7.50
N ILE A 78 -8.89 -7.34 -7.23
CA ILE A 78 -8.37 -8.40 -6.33
C ILE A 78 -7.01 -8.90 -6.80
N ASP A 79 -6.87 -9.28 -8.07
CA ASP A 79 -5.66 -9.91 -8.59
C ASP A 79 -4.44 -8.97 -8.48
N GLU A 80 -4.63 -7.70 -8.79
CA GLU A 80 -3.61 -6.66 -8.69
C GLU A 80 -3.19 -6.41 -7.22
N VAL A 81 -4.14 -6.39 -6.28
CA VAL A 81 -3.81 -6.28 -4.85
C VAL A 81 -3.02 -7.49 -4.36
N ILE A 82 -3.39 -8.70 -4.80
CA ILE A 82 -2.63 -9.93 -4.48
C ILE A 82 -1.24 -9.88 -5.08
N GLU A 83 -1.09 -9.46 -6.33
CA GLU A 83 0.20 -9.32 -7.01
C GLU A 83 1.09 -8.29 -6.30
N LEU A 84 0.57 -7.11 -5.98
CA LEU A 84 1.30 -6.10 -5.22
C LEU A 84 1.70 -6.61 -3.84
N THR A 85 0.84 -7.40 -3.17
CA THR A 85 1.17 -8.01 -1.88
C THR A 85 2.29 -9.04 -2.00
N ARG A 86 2.35 -9.80 -3.10
CA ARG A 86 3.47 -10.73 -3.36
C ARG A 86 4.77 -9.98 -3.63
N LEU A 87 4.71 -8.88 -4.37
CA LEU A 87 5.86 -8.07 -4.74
C LEU A 87 6.39 -7.21 -3.57
N SER A 88 5.50 -6.74 -2.70
CA SER A 88 5.89 -6.04 -1.47
C SER A 88 6.60 -6.99 -0.52
N ILE A 89 7.63 -6.50 0.18
CA ILE A 89 8.24 -7.22 1.31
C ILE A 89 7.49 -6.97 2.62
N GLY A 90 6.81 -5.84 2.71
CA GLY A 90 6.17 -5.34 3.91
C GLY A 90 4.71 -5.73 4.02
N THR A 91 4.00 -4.93 4.80
CA THR A 91 2.55 -5.03 5.01
C THR A 91 1.82 -4.26 3.92
N VAL A 92 0.72 -4.80 3.42
CA VAL A 92 -0.21 -4.11 2.52
C VAL A 92 -1.52 -3.88 3.27
N VAL A 93 -2.05 -2.67 3.18
CA VAL A 93 -3.33 -2.28 3.76
C VAL A 93 -4.27 -1.93 2.62
N ALA A 94 -5.35 -2.69 2.50
CA ALA A 94 -6.40 -2.44 1.51
C ALA A 94 -7.30 -1.28 1.97
N ASN A 95 -7.42 -0.26 1.13
CA ASN A 95 -8.34 0.85 1.29
C ASN A 95 -9.39 0.85 0.15
N HIS A 96 -10.32 1.80 0.17
CA HIS A 96 -11.25 2.06 -0.93
C HIS A 96 -12.19 0.86 -1.23
N LEU A 97 -12.56 0.10 -0.20
CA LEU A 97 -13.47 -1.04 -0.28
C LEU A 97 -14.88 -0.63 0.15
N GLU A 98 -15.90 -1.13 -0.57
CA GLU A 98 -17.32 -1.06 -0.17
C GLU A 98 -17.88 0.34 0.14
N THR A 99 -17.19 1.41 -0.28
CA THR A 99 -17.57 2.79 0.03
C THR A 99 -18.36 3.45 -1.12
N LEU A 100 -18.08 3.10 -2.37
CA LEU A 100 -18.75 3.65 -3.56
C LEU A 100 -19.46 2.55 -4.35
N SER A 101 -20.58 2.89 -5.00
CA SER A 101 -21.44 1.94 -5.73
C SER A 101 -20.78 1.25 -6.92
N HIS A 102 -19.71 1.82 -7.45
CA HIS A 102 -18.95 1.31 -8.61
C HIS A 102 -17.66 0.58 -8.21
N CYS A 103 -17.47 0.28 -6.92
CA CYS A 103 -16.39 -0.57 -6.41
C CYS A 103 -16.93 -1.98 -6.11
N PRO A 104 -16.80 -2.95 -7.04
CA PRO A 104 -17.39 -4.28 -6.89
C PRO A 104 -16.64 -5.17 -5.89
N VAL A 105 -15.40 -4.84 -5.52
CA VAL A 105 -14.61 -5.69 -4.62
C VAL A 105 -15.13 -5.59 -3.20
N THR A 106 -15.49 -6.74 -2.64
CA THR A 106 -15.91 -6.87 -1.24
C THR A 106 -14.74 -7.28 -0.35
N ARG A 107 -14.81 -6.92 0.92
CA ARG A 107 -13.82 -7.33 1.94
C ARG A 107 -13.72 -8.84 2.04
N ALA A 108 -14.87 -9.52 1.98
CA ALA A 108 -14.96 -10.98 2.02
C ALA A 108 -14.27 -11.64 0.83
N ALA A 109 -14.48 -11.12 -0.39
CA ALA A 109 -13.84 -11.66 -1.59
C ALA A 109 -12.32 -11.45 -1.56
N LEU A 110 -11.86 -10.27 -1.15
CA LEU A 110 -10.42 -9.98 -1.02
C LEU A 110 -9.76 -10.85 0.06
N ALA A 111 -10.40 -11.04 1.21
CA ALA A 111 -9.89 -11.89 2.28
C ALA A 111 -9.78 -13.36 1.84
N LEU A 112 -10.76 -13.87 1.10
CA LEU A 112 -10.71 -15.22 0.54
C LEU A 112 -9.56 -15.36 -0.47
N ALA A 113 -9.40 -14.39 -1.37
CA ALA A 113 -8.31 -14.39 -2.34
C ALA A 113 -6.93 -14.33 -1.65
N ALA A 114 -6.80 -13.51 -0.59
CA ALA A 114 -5.58 -13.40 0.20
C ALA A 114 -5.15 -14.74 0.80
N ARG A 115 -6.11 -15.46 1.40
CA ARG A 115 -5.89 -16.81 1.96
C ARG A 115 -5.51 -17.82 0.90
N ASN A 116 -6.20 -17.82 -0.24
CA ASN A 116 -5.90 -18.72 -1.35
C ASN A 116 -4.50 -18.46 -1.93
N ALA A 117 -4.05 -17.21 -1.89
CA ALA A 117 -2.74 -16.79 -2.37
C ALA A 117 -1.62 -16.93 -1.32
N GLY A 118 -1.94 -17.26 -0.06
CA GLY A 118 -0.98 -17.39 1.05
C GLY A 118 -0.36 -16.06 1.50
N VAL A 119 -1.09 -14.95 1.34
CA VAL A 119 -0.62 -13.59 1.68
C VAL A 119 -1.46 -12.91 2.77
N GLU A 120 -2.40 -13.63 3.37
CA GLU A 120 -3.34 -13.12 4.38
C GLU A 120 -2.67 -12.56 5.62
N SER A 121 -1.46 -13.00 5.96
CA SER A 121 -0.70 -12.49 7.10
C SER A 121 -0.09 -11.11 6.84
N ARG A 122 -0.02 -10.67 5.58
CA ARG A 122 0.57 -9.39 5.17
C ARG A 122 -0.43 -8.43 4.54
N LEU A 123 -1.61 -8.91 4.14
CA LEU A 123 -2.69 -8.08 3.60
C LEU A 123 -3.75 -7.80 4.67
N HIS A 124 -3.77 -6.57 5.18
CA HIS A 124 -4.79 -6.11 6.11
C HIS A 124 -5.98 -5.49 5.37
N ILE A 125 -7.18 -5.85 5.80
CA ILE A 125 -8.45 -5.39 5.23
C ILE A 125 -9.27 -4.75 6.37
N PRO A 126 -8.91 -3.52 6.79
CA PRO A 126 -9.51 -2.88 7.96
C PRO A 126 -10.98 -2.53 7.76
N LEU A 127 -11.79 -2.65 8.81
CA LEU A 127 -13.15 -2.12 8.84
C LEU A 127 -13.14 -0.58 8.89
N ASP A 128 -14.27 0.01 8.54
CA ASP A 128 -14.46 1.46 8.61
C ASP A 128 -14.27 1.96 10.05
N GLY A 129 -13.33 2.87 10.24
CA GLY A 129 -12.95 3.41 11.55
C GLY A 129 -12.04 2.51 12.39
N GLU A 130 -11.60 1.36 11.87
CA GLU A 130 -10.59 0.52 12.53
C GLU A 130 -9.23 1.22 12.55
N VAL A 131 -8.55 1.12 13.70
CA VAL A 131 -7.18 1.61 13.87
C VAL A 131 -6.23 0.42 13.86
N LEU A 132 -5.36 0.37 12.85
CA LEU A 132 -4.31 -0.64 12.77
C LEU A 132 -3.08 -0.18 13.54
N HIS A 133 -2.63 -1.01 14.48
CA HIS A 133 -1.34 -0.85 15.16
C HIS A 133 -0.32 -1.76 14.48
N LEU A 134 0.40 -1.21 13.50
CA LEU A 134 1.43 -1.95 12.78
C LEU A 134 2.75 -1.83 13.53
N PRO A 135 3.35 -2.96 13.96
CA PRO A 135 4.62 -2.92 14.69
C PRO A 135 5.75 -2.45 13.78
N LEU A 136 6.78 -1.87 14.40
CA LEU A 136 8.06 -1.59 13.73
C LEU A 136 8.75 -2.91 13.36
N THR A 137 8.49 -3.41 12.16
CA THR A 137 9.24 -4.55 11.62
C THR A 137 10.54 -4.01 11.06
N ARG A 138 11.69 -4.29 11.68
CA ARG A 138 12.96 -3.72 11.20
C ARG A 138 13.29 -4.33 9.83
N LEU A 139 13.92 -3.57 8.94
CA LEU A 139 14.25 -4.03 7.58
C LEU A 139 15.01 -5.38 7.58
N HIS A 140 15.87 -5.66 8.56
CA HIS A 140 16.55 -6.95 8.69
C HIS A 140 15.62 -8.12 9.01
N ASP A 141 14.50 -7.88 9.70
CA ASP A 141 13.49 -8.90 9.99
C ASP A 141 12.70 -9.25 8.71
N LEU A 142 12.53 -8.28 7.80
CA LEU A 142 11.92 -8.49 6.49
C LEU A 142 12.88 -9.20 5.51
N GLU A 143 14.17 -8.86 5.56
CA GLU A 143 15.21 -9.55 4.78
C GLU A 143 15.39 -11.01 5.23
N GLY A 144 15.26 -11.30 6.53
CA GLY A 144 15.26 -12.67 7.06
C GLY A 144 14.07 -13.52 6.61
N LEU A 145 12.95 -12.89 6.24
CA LEU A 145 11.81 -13.55 5.59
C LEU A 145 12.03 -13.73 4.07
N ALA A 146 12.89 -12.91 3.47
CA ALA A 146 13.06 -12.80 2.03
C ALA A 146 14.32 -13.47 1.46
N ASP A 147 15.34 -13.85 2.25
CA ASP A 147 16.63 -14.19 1.64
C ASP A 147 17.44 -15.37 2.22
N LYS A 148 17.62 -16.38 1.36
CA LYS A 148 18.90 -17.07 1.14
C LYS A 148 19.55 -16.49 -0.14
N ARG A 149 20.41 -15.47 0.00
CA ARG A 149 21.54 -15.02 -0.85
C ARG A 149 21.70 -13.49 -0.92
N HIS A 150 22.63 -13.04 -0.06
CA HIS A 150 23.60 -11.95 -0.23
C HIS A 150 23.13 -10.49 -0.07
N GLY A 151 23.83 -9.81 0.86
CA GLY A 151 24.51 -8.55 0.56
C GLY A 151 24.15 -7.38 1.47
N LEU A 152 24.99 -7.13 2.48
CA LEU A 152 24.98 -5.95 3.35
C LEU A 152 24.91 -4.64 2.55
N VAL A 153 24.07 -3.70 2.99
CA VAL A 153 24.20 -2.27 2.64
C VAL A 153 24.17 -1.39 3.88
N ASP A 154 25.01 -0.36 3.81
CA ASP A 154 25.57 0.46 4.89
C ASP A 154 24.56 1.48 5.49
N ARG A 155 24.82 1.85 6.75
CA ARG A 155 24.00 2.67 7.64
C ARG A 155 24.62 4.07 7.75
N ALA A 156 23.95 5.10 7.24
CA ALA A 156 24.24 6.47 7.67
C ALA A 156 23.01 7.41 7.60
N ALA A 157 22.81 8.09 8.73
CA ALA A 157 21.98 9.24 9.11
C ALA A 157 21.30 10.09 8.03
N TYR A 158 19.96 10.26 8.04
CA TYR A 158 19.31 11.32 7.25
C TYR A 158 18.00 11.90 7.82
N PRO A 159 17.73 13.21 7.57
CA PRO A 159 16.56 13.95 8.04
C PRO A 159 15.27 13.51 7.32
N LEU A 160 14.12 13.89 7.88
CA LEU A 160 12.78 13.76 7.28
C LEU A 160 12.83 14.08 5.78
N THR A 161 12.75 13.05 4.93
CA THR A 161 12.79 13.22 3.48
C THR A 161 11.38 13.06 2.94
N PHE A 162 10.74 14.18 2.61
CA PHE A 162 9.54 14.17 1.78
C PHE A 162 10.00 14.06 0.32
N ALA A 163 9.86 12.86 -0.26
CA ALA A 163 10.08 12.67 -1.69
C ALA A 163 8.71 12.64 -2.38
N GLN A 164 8.32 13.75 -3.01
CA GLN A 164 7.23 13.78 -3.97
C GLN A 164 7.84 13.47 -5.35
N GLU A 165 7.60 12.26 -5.85
CA GLU A 165 7.94 11.92 -7.24
C GLU A 165 6.67 12.07 -8.09
N GLU A 166 6.68 13.04 -9.01
CA GLU A 166 5.64 13.18 -10.03
C GLU A 166 5.86 12.13 -11.10
N PHE A 167 5.02 11.10 -11.13
CA PHE A 167 5.04 10.10 -12.18
C PHE A 167 4.11 10.53 -13.32
N PRO A 168 4.60 10.64 -14.57
CA PRO A 168 3.72 10.92 -15.69
C PRO A 168 2.69 9.79 -15.83
N MET A 169 1.43 10.16 -16.09
CA MET A 169 0.37 9.20 -16.42
C MET A 169 0.82 8.30 -17.57
N SER A 170 1.04 7.01 -17.28
CA SER A 170 1.07 6.00 -18.33
C SER A 170 -0.38 5.61 -18.62
N LEU A 171 -0.98 6.25 -19.61
CA LEU A 171 -2.13 5.70 -20.29
C LEU A 171 -1.65 4.42 -20.97
N ALA A 172 -1.83 3.26 -20.32
CA ALA A 172 -1.61 1.99 -20.98
C ALA A 172 -2.54 1.92 -22.21
N PRO A 173 -2.03 1.74 -23.44
CA PRO A 173 -2.92 1.54 -24.59
C PRO A 173 -3.61 0.17 -24.46
N PRO A 174 -4.84 0.01 -24.98
CA PRO A 174 -5.54 -1.27 -24.94
C PRO A 174 -4.80 -2.28 -25.81
N GLY A 175 -4.14 -3.25 -25.16
CA GLY A 175 -3.24 -4.21 -25.78
C GLY A 175 -3.68 -5.66 -25.56
N LYS A 176 -4.67 -6.09 -26.34
CA LYS A 176 -4.90 -7.44 -26.89
C LYS A 176 -4.33 -8.65 -26.12
N ARG A 177 -5.23 -9.47 -25.57
CA ARG A 177 -5.48 -10.83 -26.09
C ARG A 177 -6.83 -11.36 -25.62
#